data_AF-A0A7W9SR11-F1
#
_entry.id   AF-A0A7W9SR11-F1
#
_cell.length_a   1.000
_cell.length_b   1.000
_cell.length_c   1.000
_cell.angle_alpha   90.00
_cell.angle_beta   90.00
_cell.angle_gamma   90.00
#
_symmetry.space_group_name_H-M   'P 1'
#
loop_
_entity.id
_entity.type
_entity.pdbx_description
1 polymer ?
#
loop_
_entity_poly.entity_id
_entity_poly.type
_entity_poly.pdbx_seq_one_letter_code
_entity_poly.pdbx_strand_id
1 'polypeptide(L)'
;MQELRALGYWKSDDNLTWPHPICFVDLSQDPTLQAKVVEYLKKGECWVACAGFSFCRLCGTPNGSYNQTDGYYEWPSGLAHYLEVHHVRLPDAFVNHVCSEPIARTLPDDLAEIAYDVSWWKSQRGWHDGSQVELVPFRSYYDSVGALSLTAVTQPVTAAQLKFVRRFADFSFFSTLALRETLRSGEPLLLQHEFHAAEVPELTEEARALGLTLTHRRYTSREEYLQHIR
;
A
#
# COMPACT_ATOMS: atom_id res chain seq x y z
N MET A 1 -28.92 -3.01 -16.82
CA MET A 1 -27.67 -2.64 -16.13
C MET A 1 -26.71 -3.79 -16.34
N GLN A 2 -25.57 -3.55 -16.99
CA GLN A 2 -24.54 -4.60 -17.07
C GLN A 2 -23.83 -4.69 -15.72
N GLU A 3 -23.32 -5.85 -15.36
CA GLU A 3 -22.67 -6.06 -14.07
C GLU A 3 -21.20 -6.47 -14.28
N LEU A 4 -20.31 -5.86 -13.48
CA LEU A 4 -18.92 -6.24 -13.33
C LEU A 4 -18.71 -6.84 -11.95
N ARG A 5 -17.99 -7.96 -11.90
CA ARG A 5 -17.61 -8.58 -10.65
C ARG A 5 -16.26 -8.02 -10.18
N ALA A 6 -16.26 -7.38 -9.02
CA ALA A 6 -15.04 -6.82 -8.45
C ALA A 6 -14.12 -7.94 -7.95
N LEU A 7 -12.81 -7.75 -8.09
CA LEU A 7 -11.76 -8.71 -7.77
C LEU A 7 -10.51 -7.96 -7.27
N GLY A 8 -9.76 -8.55 -6.33
CA GLY A 8 -8.46 -8.00 -5.92
C GLY A 8 -8.52 -6.79 -4.98
N TYR A 9 -9.70 -6.48 -4.44
CA TYR A 9 -9.86 -5.47 -3.40
C TYR A 9 -9.57 -6.05 -2.03
N TRP A 10 -8.58 -5.48 -1.36
CA TRP A 10 -8.07 -6.02 -0.11
C TRP A 10 -8.55 -5.22 1.10
N LYS A 11 -8.63 -5.92 2.24
CA LYS A 11 -8.90 -5.32 3.54
C LYS A 11 -8.02 -4.09 3.79
N SER A 12 -8.64 -3.02 4.27
CA SER A 12 -7.99 -1.77 4.69
C SER A 12 -8.74 -1.18 5.88
N ASP A 13 -8.20 -0.11 6.45
CA ASP A 13 -8.86 0.61 7.56
C ASP A 13 -10.25 1.14 7.16
N ASP A 14 -10.41 1.57 5.90
CA ASP A 14 -11.69 2.04 5.37
C ASP A 14 -12.69 0.92 5.09
N ASN A 15 -12.22 -0.34 4.97
CA ASN A 15 -13.10 -1.44 4.64
C ASN A 15 -12.59 -2.78 5.17
N LEU A 16 -13.02 -3.06 6.40
CA LEU A 16 -12.64 -4.24 7.18
C LEU A 16 -13.27 -5.55 6.67
N THR A 17 -14.25 -5.46 5.75
CA THR A 17 -15.05 -6.61 5.27
C THR A 17 -14.45 -7.34 4.08
N TRP A 18 -13.42 -6.78 3.44
CA TRP A 18 -12.72 -7.43 2.33
C TRP A 18 -11.79 -8.55 2.81
N PRO A 19 -11.45 -9.51 1.92
CA PRO A 19 -10.41 -10.49 2.19
C PRO A 19 -9.05 -9.84 2.44
N HIS A 20 -8.20 -10.50 3.24
CA HIS A 20 -6.80 -10.14 3.40
C HIS A 20 -5.95 -10.92 2.37
N PRO A 21 -5.01 -10.28 1.64
CA PRO A 21 -4.26 -10.93 0.57
C PRO A 21 -3.38 -12.08 1.08
N ILE A 22 -2.93 -12.04 2.34
CA ILE A 22 -2.13 -13.12 2.94
C ILE A 22 -2.84 -14.47 2.90
N CYS A 23 -4.19 -14.48 2.99
CA CYS A 23 -4.98 -15.72 2.96
C CYS A 23 -4.94 -16.39 1.58
N PHE A 24 -4.47 -15.69 0.55
CA PHE A 24 -4.44 -16.15 -0.83
C PHE A 24 -3.03 -16.52 -1.29
N VAL A 25 -2.00 -16.34 -0.46
CA VAL A 25 -0.63 -16.73 -0.80
C VAL A 25 -0.53 -18.26 -0.90
N ASP A 26 -0.10 -18.76 -2.05
CA ASP A 26 0.04 -20.19 -2.33
C ASP A 26 1.34 -20.43 -3.12
N LEU A 27 2.41 -20.80 -2.40
CA LEU A 27 3.72 -21.09 -2.99
C LEU A 27 3.74 -22.39 -3.81
N SER A 28 2.67 -23.20 -3.73
CA SER A 28 2.56 -24.46 -4.47
C SER A 28 1.90 -24.29 -5.85
N GLN A 29 1.47 -23.07 -6.18
CA GLN A 29 0.83 -22.79 -7.46
C GLN A 29 1.77 -23.06 -8.65
N ASP A 30 1.22 -23.61 -9.73
CA ASP A 30 1.91 -23.75 -11.01
C ASP A 30 2.40 -22.38 -11.53
N PRO A 31 3.73 -22.16 -11.65
CA PRO A 31 4.29 -20.89 -12.13
C PRO A 31 3.85 -20.53 -13.55
N THR A 32 3.57 -21.51 -14.40
CA THR A 32 3.14 -21.28 -15.79
C THR A 32 1.73 -20.71 -15.83
N LEU A 33 0.82 -21.31 -15.06
CA LEU A 33 -0.54 -20.82 -14.91
C LEU A 33 -0.56 -19.44 -14.26
N GLN A 34 0.27 -19.23 -13.24
CA GLN A 34 0.42 -17.94 -12.58
C GLN A 34 0.86 -16.85 -13.55
N ALA A 35 1.90 -17.11 -14.36
CA ALA A 35 2.37 -16.18 -15.37
C ALA A 35 1.29 -15.83 -16.41
N LYS A 36 0.48 -16.82 -16.83
CA LYS A 36 -0.66 -16.58 -17.73
C LYS A 36 -1.69 -15.63 -17.12
N VAL A 37 -2.05 -15.83 -15.84
CA VAL A 37 -3.01 -14.96 -15.14
C VAL A 37 -2.47 -13.55 -14.96
N VAL A 38 -1.19 -13.42 -14.61
CA VAL A 38 -0.50 -12.13 -14.51
C VAL A 38 -0.54 -11.38 -15.84
N GLU A 39 -0.19 -12.04 -16.94
CA GLU A 39 -0.20 -11.43 -18.27
C GLU A 39 -1.62 -10.98 -18.66
N TYR A 40 -2.63 -11.80 -18.33
CA TYR A 40 -4.04 -11.45 -18.55
C TYR A 40 -4.43 -10.18 -17.80
N LEU A 41 -4.14 -10.10 -16.48
CA LEU A 41 -4.45 -8.93 -15.67
C LEU A 41 -3.80 -7.66 -16.24
N LYS A 42 -2.53 -7.74 -16.64
CA LYS A 42 -1.78 -6.61 -17.20
C LYS A 42 -2.34 -6.10 -18.53
N LYS A 43 -3.01 -6.97 -19.30
CA LYS A 43 -3.65 -6.61 -20.58
C LYS A 43 -5.07 -6.04 -20.43
N GLY A 44 -5.63 -6.03 -19.22
CA GLY A 44 -6.96 -5.45 -18.97
C GLY A 44 -7.05 -4.01 -19.43
N GLU A 45 -8.20 -3.64 -19.98
CA GLU A 45 -8.47 -2.28 -20.45
C GLU A 45 -8.57 -1.34 -19.26
N CYS A 46 -7.99 -0.15 -19.35
CA CYS A 46 -8.14 0.88 -18.32
C CYS A 46 -9.62 1.29 -18.25
N TRP A 47 -10.24 1.08 -17.10
CA TRP A 47 -11.67 1.27 -16.89
C TRP A 47 -11.97 2.56 -16.13
N VAL A 48 -11.33 2.76 -14.97
CA VAL A 48 -11.52 3.95 -14.13
C VAL A 48 -10.19 4.41 -13.60
N ALA A 49 -9.82 5.67 -13.85
CA ALA A 49 -8.68 6.31 -13.22
C ALA A 49 -9.06 6.86 -11.83
N CYS A 50 -8.18 6.69 -10.85
CA CYS A 50 -8.38 7.19 -9.49
C CYS A 50 -7.46 8.39 -9.22
N ALA A 51 -7.91 9.32 -8.36
CA ALA A 51 -7.11 10.45 -7.93
C ALA A 51 -6.15 10.06 -6.78
N GLY A 52 -5.14 9.26 -7.09
CA GLY A 52 -4.11 8.82 -6.13
C GLY A 52 -3.53 7.44 -6.42
N PHE A 53 -2.55 7.02 -5.60
CA PHE A 53 -1.96 5.68 -5.68
C PHE A 53 -2.46 4.81 -4.54
N SER A 54 -2.69 3.53 -4.84
CA SER A 54 -2.86 2.50 -3.83
C SER A 54 -1.48 1.93 -3.44
N PHE A 55 -1.37 1.29 -2.27
CA PHE A 55 -0.16 0.61 -1.83
C PHE A 55 -0.38 -0.89 -1.65
N CYS A 56 0.66 -1.69 -1.87
CA CYS A 56 0.61 -3.14 -1.64
C CYS A 56 0.45 -3.43 -0.14
N ARG A 57 -0.52 -4.25 0.26
CA ARG A 57 -0.76 -4.60 1.68
C ARG A 57 0.30 -5.57 2.24
N LEU A 58 1.12 -6.18 1.37
CA LEU A 58 2.13 -7.15 1.76
C LEU A 58 3.55 -6.56 1.80
N CYS A 59 3.88 -5.60 0.92
CA CYS A 59 5.21 -4.99 0.87
C CYS A 59 5.25 -3.45 0.88
N GLY A 60 4.10 -2.77 0.88
CA GLY A 60 4.04 -1.31 0.96
C GLY A 60 4.41 -0.56 -0.32
N THR A 61 4.83 -1.20 -1.41
CA THR A 61 5.18 -0.46 -2.63
C THR A 61 3.96 0.21 -3.28
N PRO A 62 4.14 1.35 -3.97
CA PRO A 62 3.08 1.91 -4.81
C PRO A 62 2.53 0.86 -5.78
N ASN A 63 1.21 0.74 -5.83
CA ASN A 63 0.53 -0.41 -6.41
C ASN A 63 -0.73 0.01 -7.20
N GLY A 64 -0.50 0.79 -8.26
CA GLY A 64 -1.54 1.20 -9.21
C GLY A 64 -2.35 2.41 -8.77
N SER A 65 -2.95 3.08 -9.76
CA SER A 65 -3.75 4.32 -9.61
C SER A 65 -5.03 4.31 -10.47
N TYR A 66 -5.38 3.14 -10.98
CA TYR A 66 -6.55 2.93 -11.83
C TYR A 66 -7.02 1.49 -11.74
N ASN A 67 -8.25 1.27 -12.17
CA ASN A 67 -8.91 -0.01 -12.28
C ASN A 67 -8.94 -0.46 -13.74
N GLN A 68 -8.92 -1.77 -13.93
CA GLN A 68 -8.94 -2.45 -15.21
C GLN A 68 -10.15 -3.37 -15.32
N THR A 69 -10.51 -3.72 -16.55
CA THR A 69 -11.62 -4.63 -16.84
C THR A 69 -11.36 -5.49 -18.08
N ASP A 70 -12.01 -6.64 -18.14
CA ASP A 70 -12.22 -7.44 -19.36
C ASP A 70 -13.69 -7.42 -19.82
N GLY A 71 -14.51 -6.58 -19.17
CA GLY A 71 -15.95 -6.49 -19.39
C GLY A 71 -16.78 -7.47 -18.54
N TYR A 72 -16.19 -8.40 -17.82
CA TYR A 72 -16.85 -9.32 -16.88
C TYR A 72 -16.39 -9.09 -15.44
N TYR A 73 -15.08 -8.93 -15.25
CA TYR A 73 -14.44 -8.63 -14.00
C TYR A 73 -13.84 -7.24 -14.04
N GLU A 74 -13.76 -6.63 -12.86
CA GLU A 74 -13.05 -5.38 -12.66
C GLU A 74 -12.04 -5.57 -11.51
N TRP A 75 -10.84 -5.05 -11.68
CA TRP A 75 -9.76 -5.18 -10.70
C TRP A 75 -8.84 -3.96 -10.65
N PRO A 76 -8.22 -3.66 -9.49
CA PRO A 76 -7.16 -2.67 -9.42
C PRO A 76 -5.96 -3.08 -10.28
N SER A 77 -5.36 -2.13 -11.02
CA SER A 77 -4.14 -2.35 -11.81
C SER A 77 -2.97 -2.95 -11.02
N GLY A 78 -2.93 -2.70 -9.71
CA GLY A 78 -1.97 -3.29 -8.79
C GLY A 78 -2.22 -4.76 -8.42
N LEU A 79 -3.27 -5.42 -8.93
CA LEU A 79 -3.55 -6.81 -8.59
C LEU A 79 -2.45 -7.76 -9.07
N ALA A 80 -1.92 -7.53 -10.28
CA ALA A 80 -0.88 -8.38 -10.87
C ALA A 80 0.37 -8.48 -9.98
N HIS A 81 0.74 -7.39 -9.29
CA HIS A 81 1.86 -7.36 -8.37
C HIS A 81 1.73 -8.39 -7.24
N TYR A 82 0.53 -8.62 -6.71
CA TYR A 82 0.31 -9.63 -5.66
C TYR A 82 0.60 -11.05 -6.16
N LEU A 83 0.25 -11.34 -7.41
CA LEU A 83 0.54 -12.64 -8.01
C LEU A 83 2.05 -12.75 -8.26
N GLU A 84 2.64 -11.78 -8.96
CA GLU A 84 4.05 -11.81 -9.38
C GLU A 84 5.05 -11.84 -8.23
N VAL A 85 4.81 -11.03 -7.20
CA VAL A 85 5.79 -10.80 -6.12
C VAL A 85 5.45 -11.59 -4.86
N HIS A 86 4.16 -11.80 -4.60
CA HIS A 86 3.70 -12.38 -3.33
C HIS A 86 3.06 -13.75 -3.47
N HIS A 87 3.07 -14.33 -4.66
CA HIS A 87 2.48 -15.64 -4.92
C HIS A 87 1.03 -15.75 -4.46
N VAL A 88 0.28 -14.64 -4.54
CA VAL A 88 -1.16 -14.67 -4.34
C VAL A 88 -1.78 -15.49 -5.47
N ARG A 89 -2.55 -16.51 -5.11
CA ARG A 89 -3.36 -17.31 -6.01
C ARG A 89 -4.81 -16.83 -5.94
N LEU A 90 -5.35 -16.40 -7.08
CA LEU A 90 -6.75 -15.99 -7.20
C LEU A 90 -7.70 -17.20 -7.22
N PRO A 91 -8.98 -17.02 -6.83
CA PRO A 91 -9.98 -18.09 -6.86
C PRO A 91 -10.09 -18.78 -8.21
N ASP A 92 -10.33 -20.09 -8.19
CA ASP A 92 -10.39 -20.93 -9.39
C ASP A 92 -11.42 -20.44 -10.41
N ALA A 93 -12.53 -19.82 -9.97
CA ALA A 93 -13.52 -19.24 -10.87
C ALA A 93 -12.92 -18.17 -11.80
N PHE A 94 -12.02 -17.32 -11.30
CA PHE A 94 -11.33 -16.33 -12.12
C PHE A 94 -10.21 -16.96 -12.94
N VAL A 95 -9.46 -17.90 -12.37
CA VAL A 95 -8.39 -18.61 -13.10
C VAL A 95 -8.96 -19.39 -14.29
N ASN A 96 -10.09 -20.06 -14.11
CA ASN A 96 -10.81 -20.76 -15.17
C ASN A 96 -11.34 -19.79 -16.23
N HIS A 97 -11.85 -18.62 -15.82
CA HIS A 97 -12.24 -17.54 -16.73
C HIS A 97 -11.05 -17.13 -17.60
N VAL A 98 -9.89 -16.82 -17.02
CA VAL A 98 -8.67 -16.50 -17.79
C VAL A 98 -8.28 -17.64 -18.74
N CYS A 99 -8.33 -18.89 -18.27
CA CYS A 99 -7.96 -20.05 -19.08
C CYS A 99 -8.90 -20.30 -20.26
N SER A 100 -10.15 -19.85 -20.17
CA SER A 100 -11.11 -19.92 -21.27
C SER A 100 -10.89 -18.87 -22.38
N GLU A 101 -9.96 -17.93 -22.17
CA GLU A 101 -9.61 -16.86 -23.12
C GLU A 101 -10.85 -16.11 -23.64
N PRO A 102 -11.62 -15.50 -22.73
CA PRO A 102 -12.88 -14.86 -23.08
C PRO A 102 -12.62 -13.65 -23.96
N ILE A 103 -13.51 -13.44 -24.91
CA ILE A 103 -13.54 -12.22 -25.70
C ILE A 103 -14.04 -11.09 -24.78
N ALA A 104 -13.29 -10.00 -24.69
CA ALA A 104 -13.65 -8.86 -23.85
C ALA A 104 -15.05 -8.35 -24.21
N ARG A 105 -15.86 -8.07 -23.19
CA ARG A 105 -17.22 -7.56 -23.37
C ARG A 105 -17.21 -6.04 -23.44
N THR A 106 -17.78 -5.47 -24.49
CA THR A 106 -17.99 -4.02 -24.59
C THR A 106 -18.97 -3.54 -23.53
N LEU A 107 -18.51 -2.59 -22.71
CA LEU A 107 -19.31 -1.94 -21.68
C LEU A 107 -19.86 -0.61 -22.21
N PRO A 108 -21.00 -0.10 -21.67
CA PRO A 108 -21.43 1.26 -21.90
C PRO A 108 -20.39 2.27 -21.40
N ASP A 109 -20.30 3.42 -22.08
CA ASP A 109 -19.40 4.52 -21.68
C ASP A 109 -19.86 5.19 -20.37
N ASP A 110 -21.16 5.14 -20.07
CA ASP A 110 -21.72 5.69 -18.83
C ASP A 110 -21.58 4.70 -17.67
N LEU A 111 -20.67 5.00 -16.74
CA LEU A 111 -20.45 4.22 -15.53
C LEU A 111 -21.71 4.06 -14.67
N ALA A 112 -22.70 4.97 -14.77
CA ALA A 112 -23.96 4.85 -14.05
C ALA A 112 -24.83 3.67 -14.54
N GLU A 113 -24.55 3.13 -15.73
CA GLU A 113 -25.21 1.95 -16.29
C GLU A 113 -24.56 0.62 -15.87
N ILE A 114 -23.49 0.69 -15.07
CA ILE A 114 -22.72 -0.46 -14.59
C ILE A 114 -22.99 -0.71 -13.11
N ALA A 115 -23.44 -1.92 -12.80
CA ALA A 115 -23.48 -2.46 -11.45
C ALA A 115 -22.16 -3.13 -11.10
N TYR A 116 -21.73 -3.02 -9.84
CA TYR A 116 -20.54 -3.70 -9.32
C TYR A 116 -20.94 -4.75 -8.28
N ASP A 117 -20.74 -6.03 -8.61
CA ASP A 117 -20.85 -7.12 -7.64
C ASP A 117 -19.55 -7.26 -6.84
N VAL A 118 -19.57 -6.71 -5.63
CA VAL A 118 -18.50 -6.89 -4.64
C VAL A 118 -18.73 -8.07 -3.71
N SER A 119 -19.95 -8.64 -3.72
CA SER A 119 -20.39 -9.64 -2.74
C SER A 119 -19.62 -10.94 -2.91
N TRP A 120 -19.41 -11.36 -4.17
CA TRP A 120 -18.61 -12.54 -4.49
C TRP A 120 -17.20 -12.43 -3.91
N TRP A 121 -16.52 -11.30 -4.08
CA TRP A 121 -15.14 -11.13 -3.60
C TRP A 121 -15.05 -11.04 -2.08
N LYS A 122 -15.98 -10.34 -1.42
CA LYS A 122 -16.06 -10.29 0.05
C LYS A 122 -16.33 -11.65 0.70
N SER A 123 -16.99 -12.56 -0.04
CA SER A 123 -17.23 -13.91 0.43
C SER A 123 -15.98 -14.80 0.38
N GLN A 124 -14.94 -14.42 -0.37
CA GLN A 124 -13.73 -15.21 -0.48
C GLN A 124 -12.98 -15.28 0.87
N ARG A 125 -12.40 -16.45 1.15
CA ARG A 125 -11.64 -16.72 2.38
C ARG A 125 -10.16 -17.01 2.12
N GLY A 126 -9.78 -17.21 0.86
CA GLY A 126 -8.45 -17.67 0.48
C GLY A 126 -8.29 -19.17 0.74
N TRP A 127 -7.03 -19.62 0.76
CA TRP A 127 -6.63 -21.03 0.86
C TRP A 127 -6.22 -21.43 2.28
N HIS A 128 -6.01 -20.43 3.13
CA HIS A 128 -5.60 -20.60 4.52
C HIS A 128 -6.45 -19.71 5.42
N ASP A 129 -6.70 -20.17 6.65
CA ASP A 129 -7.52 -19.45 7.65
C ASP A 129 -6.85 -18.16 8.18
N GLY A 130 -5.67 -17.80 7.66
CA GLY A 130 -4.88 -16.65 8.11
C GLY A 130 -4.32 -16.79 9.53
N SER A 131 -4.63 -17.88 10.24
CA SER A 131 -4.20 -18.18 11.61
C SER A 131 -2.97 -19.10 11.65
N GLN A 132 -2.80 -19.93 10.62
CA GLN A 132 -1.65 -20.83 10.42
C GLN A 132 -0.44 -20.11 9.81
N VAL A 133 -0.67 -18.96 9.19
CA VAL A 133 0.42 -18.06 8.83
C VAL A 133 0.71 -17.30 10.12
N GLU A 134 1.72 -17.72 10.90
CA GLU A 134 2.52 -16.74 11.66
C GLU A 134 2.73 -15.62 10.65
N LEU A 135 2.03 -14.49 10.83
CA LEU A 135 1.99 -13.36 9.89
C LEU A 135 3.42 -13.02 9.49
N VAL A 136 3.98 -13.70 8.48
CA VAL A 136 5.43 -13.95 8.30
C VAL A 136 6.20 -12.93 9.12
N PRO A 137 6.62 -13.24 10.37
CA PRO A 137 6.58 -12.35 11.54
C PRO A 137 7.06 -10.96 11.21
N PHE A 138 6.19 -10.11 10.65
CA PHE A 138 6.58 -8.84 10.06
C PHE A 138 8.00 -8.90 9.43
N ARG A 139 8.34 -10.00 8.75
CA ARG A 139 9.73 -10.43 8.65
C ARG A 139 10.33 -9.70 7.46
N SER A 140 10.88 -8.54 7.81
CA SER A 140 12.05 -7.94 7.19
C SER A 140 11.85 -7.40 5.78
N TYR A 141 10.98 -6.38 5.70
CA TYR A 141 11.38 -5.14 5.01
C TYR A 141 11.06 -3.93 5.90
N TYR A 142 10.08 -4.08 6.78
CA TYR A 142 9.90 -3.23 7.96
C TYR A 142 10.76 -3.68 9.14
N ASP A 143 12.08 -3.81 8.95
CA ASP A 143 13.01 -3.69 10.10
C ASP A 143 13.00 -2.28 10.73
N SER A 144 12.07 -1.43 10.28
CA SER A 144 11.67 -0.19 10.93
C SER A 144 10.35 0.34 10.36
N VAL A 145 9.20 -0.08 10.90
CA VAL A 145 8.20 0.96 11.18
C VAL A 145 8.82 1.75 12.31
N GLY A 146 9.50 2.80 11.89
CA GLY A 146 10.32 3.65 12.70
C GLY A 146 9.67 5.00 12.77
N ALA A 147 9.31 5.47 13.96
CA ALA A 147 9.08 6.90 14.10
C ALA A 147 10.44 7.57 14.14
N LEU A 148 10.68 8.52 13.24
CA LEU A 148 11.76 9.48 13.44
C LEU A 148 11.18 10.66 14.19
N SER A 149 11.60 10.83 15.44
CA SER A 149 11.28 12.02 16.22
C SER A 149 12.42 13.00 16.07
N LEU A 150 12.10 14.16 15.52
CA LEU A 150 13.02 15.27 15.42
C LEU A 150 12.90 16.13 16.67
N THR A 151 13.97 16.21 17.48
CA THR A 151 14.01 17.15 18.60
C THR A 151 14.58 18.48 18.12
N ALA A 152 13.87 19.55 18.43
CA ALA A 152 14.19 20.90 17.98
C ALA A 152 15.44 21.48 18.64
N VAL A 153 16.11 22.40 17.93
CA VAL A 153 17.42 22.99 18.28
C VAL A 153 17.27 24.39 18.87
N THR A 154 18.18 24.76 19.77
CA THR A 154 18.22 26.03 20.50
C THR A 154 18.71 27.25 19.68
N GLN A 155 18.86 27.12 18.36
CA GLN A 155 19.43 28.13 17.44
C GLN A 155 18.41 28.60 16.38
N PRO A 156 18.64 29.73 15.68
CA PRO A 156 17.75 30.17 14.60
C PRO A 156 17.60 29.13 13.49
N VAL A 157 16.34 28.77 13.19
CA VAL A 157 15.99 27.76 12.18
C VAL A 157 16.45 28.19 10.78
N THR A 158 17.34 27.39 10.19
CA THR A 158 17.96 27.66 8.88
C THR A 158 17.08 27.18 7.72
N ALA A 159 17.35 27.68 6.51
CA ALA A 159 16.68 27.22 5.30
C ALA A 159 16.97 25.75 4.99
N ALA A 160 18.17 25.25 5.32
CA ALA A 160 18.55 23.86 5.11
C ALA A 160 17.75 22.90 6.02
N GLN A 161 17.54 23.27 7.28
CA GLN A 161 16.67 22.52 8.20
C GLN A 161 15.22 22.46 7.70
N LEU A 162 14.69 23.59 7.21
CA LEU A 162 13.34 23.61 6.62
C LEU A 162 13.24 22.73 5.38
N LYS A 163 14.25 22.75 4.51
CA LYS A 163 14.30 21.91 3.31
C LYS A 163 14.36 20.43 3.67
N PHE A 164 15.14 20.06 4.69
CA PHE A 164 15.22 18.71 5.20
C PHE A 164 13.84 18.21 5.67
N VAL A 165 13.17 18.97 6.55
CA VAL A 165 11.86 18.56 7.11
C VAL A 165 10.76 18.50 6.04
N ARG A 166 10.82 19.36 5.01
CA ARG A 166 9.85 19.34 3.89
C ARG A 166 9.96 18.11 2.99
N ARG A 167 10.99 17.28 3.12
CA ARG A 167 11.08 16.00 2.39
C ARG A 167 10.04 14.99 2.88
N PHE A 168 9.52 15.16 4.09
CA PHE A 168 8.51 14.30 4.67
C PHE A 168 7.11 14.84 4.34
N ALA A 169 6.24 13.96 3.85
CA ALA A 169 4.96 14.31 3.22
C ALA A 169 4.07 15.18 4.14
N ASP A 170 4.08 14.90 5.45
CA ASP A 170 3.28 15.61 6.46
C ASP A 170 3.56 17.11 6.51
N PHE A 171 4.79 17.54 6.17
CA PHE A 171 5.22 18.93 6.27
C PHE A 171 5.23 19.67 4.94
N SER A 172 4.88 18.99 3.85
CA SER A 172 4.82 19.59 2.51
C SER A 172 3.80 20.74 2.45
N PHE A 173 2.69 20.64 3.21
CA PHE A 173 1.61 21.63 3.25
C PHE A 173 1.81 22.75 4.27
N PHE A 174 2.82 22.65 5.15
CA PHE A 174 3.05 23.68 6.15
C PHE A 174 3.61 24.96 5.51
N SER A 175 3.12 26.12 5.95
CA SER A 175 3.76 27.39 5.59
C SER A 175 5.16 27.45 6.20
N THR A 176 6.07 28.23 5.59
CA THR A 176 7.44 28.39 6.11
C THR A 176 7.45 28.98 7.52
N LEU A 177 6.49 29.85 7.84
CA LEU A 177 6.33 30.41 9.17
C LEU A 177 5.89 29.34 10.17
N ALA A 178 4.84 28.56 9.84
CA ALA A 178 4.34 27.49 10.69
C ALA A 178 5.43 26.45 10.99
N LEU A 179 6.17 26.00 9.95
CA LEU A 179 7.24 25.03 10.12
C LEU A 179 8.39 25.56 10.99
N ARG A 180 8.70 26.85 10.89
CA ARG A 180 9.69 27.50 11.76
C ARG A 180 9.24 27.56 13.21
N GLU A 181 7.97 27.88 13.46
CA GLU A 181 7.41 27.93 14.80
C GLU A 181 7.41 26.54 15.44
N THR A 182 7.02 25.51 14.68
CA THR A 182 7.06 24.12 15.15
C THR A 182 8.50 23.66 15.44
N LEU A 183 9.48 24.02 14.61
CA LEU A 183 10.89 23.70 14.90
C LEU A 183 11.49 24.52 16.04
N ARG A 184 10.86 25.65 16.42
CA ARG A 184 11.31 26.46 17.57
C ARG A 184 10.65 26.05 18.89
N SER A 185 9.51 25.35 18.85
CA SER A 185 8.78 24.99 20.06
C SER A 185 9.58 24.03 20.96
N GLY A 186 10.57 23.32 20.42
CA GLY A 186 11.31 22.30 21.18
C GLY A 186 10.61 20.94 21.17
N GLU A 187 9.33 20.89 20.77
CA GLU A 187 8.54 19.67 20.79
C GLU A 187 9.05 18.65 19.76
N PRO A 188 9.10 17.36 20.12
CA PRO A 188 9.42 16.31 19.18
C PRO A 188 8.44 16.32 18.00
N LEU A 189 8.97 16.55 16.80
CA LEU A 189 8.22 16.41 15.57
C LEU A 189 8.25 14.96 15.14
N LEU A 190 7.09 14.33 15.08
CA LEU A 190 6.94 13.01 14.50
C LEU A 190 6.98 13.13 12.97
N LEU A 191 8.01 12.54 12.37
CA LEU A 191 8.10 12.42 10.92
C LEU A 191 7.36 11.12 10.53
N GLN A 192 6.14 11.22 9.98
CA GLN A 192 5.44 10.05 9.46
C GLN A 192 5.94 9.80 8.04
N HIS A 193 6.86 8.85 7.94
CA HIS A 193 7.35 8.36 6.67
C HIS A 193 7.71 6.89 6.84
N GLU A 194 7.55 6.14 5.76
CA GLU A 194 8.05 4.77 5.72
C GLU A 194 9.57 4.84 5.54
N PHE A 195 10.31 4.55 6.61
CA PHE A 195 11.78 4.56 6.59
C PHE A 195 12.29 3.14 6.45
N HIS A 196 13.11 2.88 5.42
CA HIS A 196 13.84 1.63 5.38
C HIS A 196 14.97 1.66 6.41
N ALA A 197 15.20 0.55 7.12
CA ALA A 197 16.18 0.51 8.23
C ALA A 197 17.60 0.87 7.78
N ALA A 198 17.92 0.62 6.50
CA ALA A 198 19.19 0.98 5.89
C ALA A 198 19.36 2.50 5.62
N GLU A 199 18.27 3.26 5.51
CA GLU A 199 18.28 4.70 5.24
C GLU A 199 18.43 5.52 6.54
N VAL A 200 18.02 4.96 7.68
CA VAL A 200 18.03 5.66 8.97
C VAL A 200 19.41 6.19 9.38
N PRO A 201 20.52 5.44 9.23
CA PRO A 201 21.85 5.96 9.55
C PRO A 201 22.22 7.19 8.73
N GLU A 202 21.97 7.16 7.41
CA GLU A 202 22.25 8.29 6.51
C GLU A 202 21.42 9.52 6.86
N LEU A 203 20.11 9.34 7.09
CA LEU A 203 19.21 10.40 7.51
C LEU A 203 19.60 11.00 8.88
N THR A 204 20.10 10.16 9.79
CA THR A 204 20.58 10.60 11.11
C THR A 204 21.85 11.43 10.98
N GLU A 205 22.80 11.04 10.13
CA GLU A 205 23.99 11.85 9.86
C GLU A 205 23.64 13.17 9.17
N GLU A 206 22.74 13.16 8.19
CA GLU A 206 22.27 14.38 7.51
C GLU A 206 21.60 15.34 8.50
N ALA A 207 20.69 14.83 9.33
CA ALA A 207 20.05 15.61 10.38
C ALA A 207 21.09 16.20 11.35
N ARG A 208 22.05 15.40 11.79
CA ARG A 208 23.13 15.84 12.70
C ARG A 208 24.00 16.93 12.07
N ALA A 209 24.33 16.82 10.80
CA ALA A 209 25.07 17.86 10.06
C ALA A 209 24.31 19.19 9.99
N LEU A 210 22.98 19.15 10.08
CA LEU A 210 22.10 20.31 10.16
C LEU A 210 21.84 20.79 11.61
N GLY A 211 22.53 20.20 12.59
CA GLY A 211 22.33 20.49 14.01
C GLY A 211 21.01 19.95 14.58
N LEU A 212 20.34 19.06 13.87
CA LEU A 212 19.10 18.42 14.30
C LEU A 212 19.40 17.10 15.01
N THR A 213 18.55 16.72 15.97
CA THR A 213 18.63 15.39 16.59
C THR A 213 17.47 14.55 16.11
N LEU A 214 17.80 13.40 15.53
CA LEU A 214 16.86 12.44 15.00
C LEU A 214 16.89 11.21 15.89
N THR A 215 15.76 10.86 16.51
CA THR A 215 15.63 9.65 17.32
C THR A 215 14.81 8.65 16.54
N HIS A 216 15.39 7.48 16.29
CA HIS A 216 14.67 6.37 15.67
C HIS A 216 14.10 5.45 16.73
N ARG A 217 12.77 5.28 16.70
CA ARG A 217 12.08 4.29 17.53
C ARG A 217 11.49 3.21 16.66
N ARG A 218 11.97 1.98 16.83
CA ARG A 218 11.42 0.78 16.16
C ARG A 218 10.20 0.29 16.92
N TYR A 219 9.12 0.01 16.21
CA TYR A 219 7.95 -0.68 16.76
C TYR A 219 8.01 -2.16 16.41
N THR A 220 7.69 -2.98 17.38
CA THR A 220 7.63 -4.44 17.26
C THR A 220 6.23 -4.94 16.93
N SER A 221 5.21 -4.08 17.04
CA SER A 221 3.84 -4.34 16.59
C SER A 221 3.12 -3.08 16.09
N ARG A 222 2.03 -3.27 15.33
CA ARG A 222 1.14 -2.18 14.90
C ARG A 222 0.45 -1.52 16.09
N GLU A 223 0.05 -2.28 17.11
CA GLU A 223 -0.52 -1.69 18.34
C GLU A 223 0.47 -0.76 19.03
N GLU A 224 1.76 -1.12 19.09
CA GLU A 224 2.82 -0.29 19.69
C GLU A 224 2.98 1.03 18.94
N TYR A 225 2.96 0.99 17.60
CA TYR A 225 2.99 2.19 16.76
C TYR A 225 1.76 3.08 16.97
N LEU A 226 0.55 2.49 16.91
CA LEU A 226 -0.71 3.23 17.02
C LEU A 226 -0.91 3.85 18.42
N GLN A 227 -0.34 3.27 19.48
CA GLN A 227 -0.35 3.85 20.82
C GLN A 227 0.58 5.07 20.94
N HIS A 228 1.64 5.16 20.14
CA HIS A 228 2.61 6.25 20.20
C HIS A 228 2.16 7.50 19.43
N ILE A 229 1.40 7.33 18.35
CA ILE A 229 0.96 8.43 17.49
C ILE A 229 -0.39 9.05 17.93
N ARG A 230 -0.98 8.56 19.02
CA ARG A 230 -2.20 9.09 19.66
C ARG A 230 -1.85 9.99 20.82
#